data_AF-A0A3R8R2Z1-F1
#
_entry.id   AF-A0A3R8R2Z1-F1
#
_cell.length_a   1.000
_cell.length_b   1.000
_cell.length_c   1.000
_cell.angle_alpha   90.00
_cell.angle_beta   90.00
_cell.angle_gamma   90.00
#
_symmetry.space_group_name_H-M   'P 1'
#
loop_
_entity.id
_entity.type
_entity.pdbx_description
1 polymer ?
#
loop_
_entity_poly.entity_id
_entity_poly.type
_entity_poly.pdbx_seq_one_letter_code
_entity_poly.pdbx_strand_id
1 'polypeptide(L)' 'MANQLWKVTAKRDSFNIKKGMNVEILIKNASRKPNQKEVVEAINEKYGDKTATNGTSLSIFEIEELN' A
#
# COMPACT_ATOMS: atom_id res chain seq x y z
N MET A 1 14.09 -16.38 -8.61
CA MET A 1 12.83 -15.60 -8.60
C MET A 1 13.08 -14.39 -7.71
N ALA A 2 12.85 -13.17 -8.21
CA ALA A 2 13.01 -11.96 -7.40
C ALA A 2 11.75 -11.76 -6.55
N ASN A 3 11.93 -11.59 -5.25
CA ASN A 3 10.89 -11.09 -4.36
C ASN A 3 11.21 -9.63 -4.12
N GLN A 4 10.26 -8.74 -4.43
CA GLN A 4 10.48 -7.30 -4.27
C GLN A 4 9.58 -6.80 -3.16
N LEU A 5 10.19 -6.17 -2.16
CA LEU A 5 9.48 -5.57 -1.06
C LEU A 5 9.19 -4.11 -1.42
N TRP A 6 7.96 -3.68 -1.18
CA TRP A 6 7.52 -2.32 -1.45
C TRP A 6 6.98 -1.70 -0.18
N LYS A 7 7.44 -0.49 0.14
CA LYS A 7 6.88 0.34 1.19
C LYS A 7 5.87 1.28 0.60
N VAL A 8 4.67 1.30 1.15
CA VAL A 8 3.59 2.18 0.73
C VAL A 8 3.21 3.09 1.87
N THR A 9 3.50 4.39 1.74
CA THR A 9 3.29 5.39 2.78
C THR A 9 2.24 6.39 2.35
N ALA A 10 1.22 6.64 3.18
CA ALA A 10 0.21 7.65 2.95
C ALA A 10 0.82 9.05 3.12
N LYS A 11 0.88 9.82 2.03
CA LYS A 11 1.42 11.20 2.02
C LYS A 11 0.39 12.25 2.41
N ARG A 12 -0.91 11.90 2.38
CA ARG A 12 -2.02 12.76 2.82
C ARG A 12 -3.16 11.94 3.42
N ASP A 13 -4.00 12.61 4.19
CA ASP A 13 -5.22 12.03 4.74
C ASP A 13 -6.26 11.78 3.64
N SER A 14 -6.94 10.64 3.71
CA SER A 14 -7.99 10.25 2.77
C SER A 14 -8.90 9.21 3.41
N PHE A 15 -10.20 9.50 3.52
CA PHE A 15 -11.14 8.65 4.26
C PHE A 15 -10.61 8.32 5.67
N ASN A 16 -10.39 7.03 5.96
CA ASN A 16 -9.84 6.54 7.22
C ASN A 16 -8.31 6.40 7.20
N ILE A 17 -7.67 6.71 6.07
CA ILE A 17 -6.21 6.72 5.96
C ILE A 17 -5.69 8.06 6.45
N LYS A 18 -4.82 8.03 7.44
CA LYS A 18 -4.11 9.20 7.97
C LYS A 18 -2.75 9.35 7.33
N LYS A 19 -2.30 10.60 7.16
CA LYS A 19 -0.93 10.89 6.72
C LYS A 19 0.07 10.20 7.66
N GLY A 20 1.04 9.49 7.08
CA GLY A 20 2.08 8.74 7.81
C GLY A 20 1.76 7.26 8.02
N MET A 21 0.53 6.80 7.75
CA MET A 21 0.22 5.37 7.71
C MET A 21 1.06 4.69 6.63
N ASN A 22 1.65 3.54 6.95
CA ASN A 22 2.47 2.82 5.99
C ASN A 22 2.29 1.30 6.10
N VAL A 23 2.41 0.64 4.96
CA VAL A 23 2.38 -0.82 4.84
C VAL A 23 3.54 -1.30 4.00
N GLU A 24 3.92 -2.55 4.23
CA GLU A 24 4.97 -3.23 3.48
C GLU A 24 4.30 -4.36 2.70
N ILE A 25 4.54 -4.38 1.39
CA ILE A 25 3.90 -5.31 0.46
C ILE A 25 5.00 -6.12 -0.20
N LEU A 26 5.02 -7.42 0.06
CA LEU A 26 5.95 -8.35 -0.56
C LEU A 26 5.35 -8.94 -1.82
N ILE A 27 5.85 -8.52 -2.97
CA ILE A 27 5.46 -9.11 -4.26
C ILE A 27 6.40 -10.29 -4.54
N LYS A 28 5.84 -11.50 -4.51
CA LYS A 28 6.57 -12.74 -4.82
C LYS A 28 6.49 -13.04 -6.31
N ASN A 29 7.58 -13.53 -6.89
CA ASN A 29 7.68 -13.91 -8.30
C ASN A 29 7.45 -12.76 -9.30
N ALA A 30 7.53 -11.49 -8.88
CA ALA A 30 7.42 -10.35 -9.78
C ALA A 30 8.15 -9.12 -9.25
N SER A 31 8.74 -8.36 -10.17
CA SER A 31 9.41 -7.07 -9.93
C SER A 31 8.55 -5.88 -10.31
N ARG A 32 7.23 -6.01 -10.13
CA ARG A 32 6.27 -4.95 -10.45
C ARG A 32 5.92 -4.17 -9.19
N LYS A 33 5.50 -2.92 -9.40
CA LYS A 33 4.86 -2.11 -8.36
C LYS A 33 3.56 -2.78 -7.88
N PRO A 34 3.22 -2.65 -6.57
CA PRO A 34 1.95 -3.12 -6.04
C PRO A 34 0.78 -2.35 -6.67
N ASN A 35 -0.31 -3.08 -6.94
CA ASN A 35 -1.52 -2.48 -7.51
C ASN A 35 -2.38 -1.85 -6.42
N GLN A 36 -3.32 -0.99 -6.81
CA GLN A 36 -4.26 -0.34 -5.89
C GLN A 36 -4.96 -1.36 -4.97
N LYS A 37 -5.39 -2.49 -5.53
CA LYS A 37 -6.04 -3.56 -4.77
C LYS A 37 -5.11 -4.14 -3.69
N GLU A 38 -3.87 -4.47 -4.03
CA GLU A 38 -2.88 -4.99 -3.07
C GLU A 38 -2.56 -3.99 -1.97
N VAL A 39 -2.49 -2.69 -2.31
CA VAL A 39 -2.30 -1.62 -1.32
C VAL A 39 -3.49 -1.53 -0.36
N VAL A 40 -4.71 -1.56 -0.90
CA VAL A 40 -5.95 -1.50 -0.11
C VAL A 40 -6.04 -2.73 0.81
N GLU A 41 -5.75 -3.92 0.29
CA GLU A 41 -5.74 -5.17 1.06
C GLU A 41 -4.69 -5.09 2.19
N ALA A 42 -3.45 -4.71 1.89
CA ALA A 42 -2.39 -4.59 2.89
C ALA A 42 -2.70 -3.53 3.97
N ILE A 43 -3.33 -2.41 3.61
CA ILE A 43 -3.77 -1.38 4.56
C ILE A 43 -4.89 -1.93 5.46
N ASN A 44 -5.87 -2.61 4.89
CA ASN A 44 -6.96 -3.21 5.66
C ASN A 44 -6.47 -4.34 6.58
N GLU A 45 -5.50 -5.14 6.14
CA GLU A 45 -4.88 -6.18 6.97
C GLU A 45 -4.10 -5.59 8.15
N LYS A 46 -3.35 -4.49 7.95
CA LYS A 46 -2.52 -3.90 9.00
C LYS A 46 -3.30 -3.01 9.97
N TYR A 47 -4.28 -2.26 9.48
CA TYR A 47 -4.97 -1.22 10.25
C TYR A 47 -6.45 -1.51 10.52
N GLY A 48 -6.99 -2.58 9.95
CA GLY A 48 -8.37 -3.03 10.15
C GLY A 48 -9.25 -2.86 8.92
N ASP A 49 -10.28 -3.70 8.84
CA ASP A 49 -11.26 -3.71 7.76
C ASP A 49 -11.92 -2.34 7.56
N LYS A 50 -12.04 -1.90 6.29
CA LYS A 50 -12.57 -0.58 5.86
C LYS A 50 -11.69 0.65 6.13
N THR A 51 -10.39 0.47 6.39
CA THR A 51 -9.44 1.59 6.46
C THR A 51 -9.22 2.20 5.08
N ALA A 52 -9.00 1.37 4.07
CA ALA A 52 -8.90 1.74 2.68
C ALA A 52 -10.12 1.20 1.92
N THR A 53 -10.79 2.06 1.16
CA THR A 53 -11.92 1.70 0.29
C THR A 53 -11.49 1.60 -1.17
N ASN A 54 -12.27 0.93 -2.01
CA ASN A 54 -11.99 0.79 -3.46
C ASN A 54 -11.84 2.13 -4.22
N GLY A 55 -12.28 3.26 -3.63
CA GLY A 55 -12.08 4.61 -4.18
C GLY A 55 -10.71 5.23 -3.83
N THR A 56 -9.87 4.54 -3.07
CA THR A 56 -8.59 5.09 -2.60
C THR A 56 -7.57 5.15 -3.73
N SER A 57 -7.32 6.33 -4.28
CA SER A 57 -6.37 6.51 -5.38
C SER A 57 -4.93 6.29 -4.95
N LEU A 58 -4.14 5.56 -5.74
CA LEU A 58 -2.69 5.38 -5.49
C LEU A 58 -1.92 6.70 -5.37
N SER A 59 -2.42 7.80 -5.95
CA SER A 59 -1.81 9.13 -5.90
C SER A 59 -1.61 9.66 -4.48
N ILE A 60 -2.40 9.18 -3.51
CA ILE A 60 -2.28 9.58 -2.09
C ILE A 60 -1.16 8.83 -1.36
N PHE A 61 -0.57 7.82 -2.02
CA PHE A 61 0.44 6.96 -1.46
C PHE A 61 1.76 7.12 -2.19
N GLU A 62 2.83 7.10 -1.42
CA GLU A 62 4.21 7.06 -1.87
C GLU A 62 4.62 5.59 -1.85
N ILE A 63 5.00 5.07 -3.02
CA ILE A 63 5.34 3.67 -3.21
C ILE A 63 6.83 3.62 -3.49
N GLU A 64 7.60 3.11 -2.55
CA GLU A 64 9.05 3.00 -2.59
C GLU A 64 9.45 1.53 -2.60
N GLU A 65 10.45 1.20 -3.41
CA GLU A 65 11.03 -0.14 -3.43
C GLU A 65 12.00 -0.27 -2.24
N LEU A 66 11.79 -1.30 -1.42
CA LEU A 66 12.72 -1.70 -0.38
C LEU A 66 13.62 -2.80 -0.96
N ASN A 67 14.87 -2.41 -1.24
CA ASN A 67 15.94 -3.29 -1.70
C ASN A 67 16.53 -4.12 -0.55
#